data_AF-A0A4R9H071-F1
#
_entry.id   AF-A0A4R9H071-F1
#
_cell.length_a   1.000
_cell.length_b   1.000
_cell.length_c   1.000
_cell.angle_alpha   90.00
_cell.angle_beta   90.00
_cell.angle_gamma   90.00
#
_symmetry.space_group_name_H-M   'P 1'
#
loop_
_entity.id
_entity.type
_entity.pdbx_description
1 polymer ?
#
loop_
_entity_poly.entity_id
_entity_poly.type
_entity_poly.pdbx_seq_one_letter_code
_entity_poly.pdbx_strand_id
1 'polypeptide(L)'
;MPEIFQDPKKIEYRIENENWKLCTSCGEKITKEEWKTSVDGAYIHNFINPLGIEFRILTFSQAIGITWQKDSYQEHTWFPGFAWRIGSCSTCGSHLGWNFESAVGSSSFLGLILGRITS
;
A
#
# COMPACT_ATOMS: atom_id res chain seq x y z
N MET A 1 -31.46 -19.34 6.62
CA MET A 1 -31.04 -17.94 6.88
C MET A 1 -29.59 -17.99 7.33
N PRO A 2 -28.65 -17.23 6.75
CA PRO A 2 -27.25 -17.32 7.16
C PRO A 2 -27.09 -16.99 8.64
N GLU A 3 -26.29 -17.76 9.38
CA GLU A 3 -26.02 -17.58 10.82
C GLU A 3 -25.46 -16.19 11.19
N ILE A 4 -25.02 -15.42 10.20
CA ILE A 4 -24.41 -14.09 10.33
C ILE A 4 -25.41 -13.06 10.89
N PHE A 5 -26.72 -13.25 10.69
CA PHE A 5 -27.75 -12.31 11.13
C PHE A 5 -28.25 -12.54 12.56
N GLN A 6 -27.68 -13.51 13.29
CA GLN A 6 -28.15 -13.87 14.63
C GLN A 6 -27.28 -13.31 15.76
N ASP A 7 -26.09 -12.78 15.46
CA ASP A 7 -25.18 -12.23 16.47
C ASP A 7 -24.80 -10.77 16.18
N PRO A 8 -25.48 -9.79 16.81
CA PRO A 8 -25.19 -8.36 16.69
C PRO A 8 -23.75 -8.01 17.07
N LYS A 9 -23.15 -8.74 18.04
CA LYS A 9 -21.78 -8.50 18.48
C LYS A 9 -20.75 -8.87 17.42
N LYS A 10 -21.06 -9.84 16.56
CA LYS A 10 -20.20 -10.25 15.44
C LYS A 10 -20.21 -9.22 14.31
N ILE A 11 -21.31 -8.47 14.18
CA ILE A 11 -21.44 -7.34 13.27
C ILE A 11 -20.68 -6.13 13.84
N GLU A 12 -20.90 -5.77 15.10
CA GLU A 12 -20.15 -4.68 15.78
C GLU A 12 -18.64 -4.92 15.79
N TYR A 13 -18.17 -6.13 16.12
CA TYR A 13 -16.75 -6.48 16.13
C TYR A 13 -16.07 -6.33 14.75
N ARG A 14 -16.79 -6.61 13.65
CA ARG A 14 -16.29 -6.41 12.28
C ARG A 14 -16.30 -4.95 11.85
N ILE A 15 -17.22 -4.14 12.39
CA ILE A 15 -17.33 -2.71 12.10
C ILE A 15 -16.26 -1.91 12.86
N GLU A 16 -15.79 -2.39 14.02
CA GLU A 16 -14.88 -1.66 14.90
C GLU A 16 -13.37 -1.96 14.74
N ASN A 17 -12.96 -2.96 13.95
CA ASN A 17 -11.54 -3.36 13.87
C ASN A 17 -10.89 -3.24 12.49
N GLU A 18 -11.43 -2.42 11.59
CA GLU A 18 -10.70 -2.09 10.36
C GLU A 18 -9.64 -1.02 10.68
N ASN A 19 -8.44 -1.46 11.08
CA ASN A 19 -7.28 -0.59 11.35
C ASN A 19 -6.74 0.01 10.04
N TRP A 20 -7.51 0.94 9.49
CA TRP A 20 -7.22 1.68 8.28
C TRP A 20 -6.00 2.58 8.49
N LYS A 21 -5.10 2.56 7.51
CA LYS A 21 -4.07 3.58 7.31
C LYS A 21 -4.60 4.60 6.33
N LEU A 22 -4.62 5.86 6.76
CA LEU A 22 -5.22 6.96 6.04
C LEU A 22 -4.14 7.81 5.36
N CYS A 23 -4.46 8.47 4.26
CA CYS A 23 -3.59 9.48 3.67
C CYS A 23 -3.39 10.61 4.69
N THR A 24 -2.14 10.95 5.03
CA THR A 24 -1.88 12.00 6.02
C THR A 24 -2.23 13.40 5.52
N SER A 25 -2.31 13.58 4.20
CA SER A 25 -2.67 14.87 3.59
C SER A 25 -4.17 15.16 3.62
N CYS A 26 -5.05 14.15 3.53
CA CYS A 26 -6.51 14.41 3.40
C CYS A 26 -7.43 13.42 4.15
N GLY A 27 -6.88 12.40 4.82
CA GLY A 27 -7.65 11.41 5.58
C GLY A 27 -8.30 10.30 4.76
N GLU A 28 -8.04 10.22 3.44
CA GLU A 28 -8.59 9.16 2.58
C GLU A 28 -8.14 7.76 3.05
N LYS A 29 -9.01 6.75 2.95
CA LYS A 29 -8.66 5.36 3.30
C LYS A 29 -7.73 4.78 2.24
N ILE A 30 -6.52 4.40 2.64
CA ILE A 30 -5.51 3.89 1.69
C ILE A 30 -5.37 2.38 1.80
N THR A 31 -4.97 1.88 2.95
CA THR A 31 -4.69 0.46 3.19
C THR A 31 -5.08 0.06 4.61
N LYS A 32 -4.89 -1.19 5.01
CA LYS A 32 -5.15 -1.68 6.36
C LYS A 32 -3.89 -2.30 6.97
N GLU A 33 -3.81 -2.27 8.30
CA GLU A 33 -2.72 -2.95 9.03
C GLU A 33 -2.64 -4.45 8.67
N GLU A 34 -3.78 -5.13 8.52
CA GLU A 34 -3.86 -6.55 8.14
C GLU A 34 -3.34 -6.85 6.73
N TRP A 35 -3.22 -5.83 5.86
CA TRP A 35 -2.71 -6.01 4.50
C TRP A 35 -1.20 -5.83 4.39
N LYS A 36 -0.52 -5.51 5.50
CA LYS A 36 0.94 -5.42 5.57
C LYS A 36 1.55 -6.76 5.17
N THR A 37 2.53 -6.74 4.26
CA THR A 37 3.13 -7.95 3.69
C THR A 37 4.64 -7.89 3.75
N SER A 38 5.29 -9.02 4.03
CA SER A 38 6.75 -9.12 4.05
C SER A 38 7.27 -9.29 2.63
N VAL A 39 8.28 -8.51 2.26
CA VAL A 39 9.02 -8.62 1.00
C VAL A 39 10.49 -8.72 1.35
N ASP A 40 11.16 -9.74 0.81
CA ASP A 40 12.57 -10.06 1.12
C ASP A 40 12.85 -10.14 2.64
N GLY A 41 11.88 -10.68 3.39
CA GLY A 41 11.99 -10.89 4.84
C GLY A 41 11.70 -9.65 5.69
N ALA A 42 11.34 -8.51 5.10
CA ALA A 42 11.06 -7.27 5.82
C ALA A 42 9.76 -6.59 5.37
N TYR A 43 9.12 -5.90 6.32
CA TYR A 43 7.95 -5.04 6.06
C TYR A 43 8.33 -3.58 5.78
N ILE A 44 9.53 -3.17 6.20
CA ILE A 44 10.03 -1.79 6.09
C ILE A 44 11.34 -1.82 5.34
N HIS A 45 11.47 -0.92 4.37
CA HIS A 45 12.69 -0.76 3.58
C HIS A 45 13.09 0.71 3.52
N ASN A 46 14.39 0.98 3.49
CA ASN A 46 14.95 2.31 3.27
C ASN A 46 15.70 2.30 1.94
N PHE A 47 15.39 3.23 1.06
CA PHE A 47 15.99 3.33 -0.25
C PHE A 47 16.32 4.77 -0.60
N ILE A 48 17.26 4.95 -1.52
CA ILE A 48 17.60 6.24 -2.12
C ILE A 48 17.26 6.14 -3.60
N ASN A 49 16.49 7.09 -4.12
CA ASN A 49 16.20 7.13 -5.55
C ASN A 49 17.40 7.73 -6.33
N PRO A 50 17.42 7.67 -7.67
CA PRO A 50 18.52 8.21 -8.48
C PRO A 50 18.81 9.70 -8.28
N LEU A 51 17.84 10.47 -7.77
CA LEU A 51 18.00 11.89 -7.44
C LEU A 51 18.60 12.12 -6.05
N GLY A 52 18.99 11.07 -5.32
CA GLY A 52 19.55 11.18 -3.98
C GLY A 52 18.50 11.38 -2.87
N ILE A 53 17.21 11.20 -3.17
CA ILE A 53 16.12 11.36 -2.19
C ILE A 53 15.91 10.04 -1.46
N GLU A 54 16.00 10.08 -0.13
CA GLU A 54 15.70 8.94 0.72
C GLU A 54 14.20 8.73 0.90
N PHE A 55 13.77 7.47 0.79
CA PHE A 55 12.42 7.02 1.08
C PHE A 55 12.46 5.83 2.01
N ARG A 56 11.69 5.93 3.10
CA ARG A 56 11.34 4.80 3.94
C ARG A 56 9.94 4.33 3.59
N ILE A 57 9.79 3.07 3.21
CA ILE A 57 8.52 2.50 2.76
C ILE A 57 8.07 1.33 3.63
N LEU A 58 6.75 1.17 3.77
CA LEU A 58 6.09 -0.01 4.31
C LEU A 58 5.47 -0.81 3.16
N THR A 59 5.56 -2.13 3.21
CA THR A 59 5.03 -3.01 2.17
C THR A 59 3.64 -3.54 2.50
N PHE A 60 2.73 -3.47 1.52
CA PHE A 60 1.34 -3.93 1.63
C PHE A 60 0.93 -4.74 0.41
N SER A 61 0.00 -5.66 0.60
CA SER A 61 -0.58 -6.48 -0.46
C SER A 61 -1.72 -5.77 -1.20
N GLN A 62 -2.41 -4.83 -0.56
CA GLN A 62 -3.64 -4.21 -1.07
C GLN A 62 -3.77 -2.74 -0.66
N ALA A 63 -4.46 -1.96 -1.48
CA ALA A 63 -4.91 -0.59 -1.22
C ALA A 63 -6.13 -0.27 -2.10
N ILE A 64 -6.98 0.67 -1.65
CA ILE A 64 -8.22 1.04 -2.38
C ILE A 64 -8.27 2.52 -2.81
N GLY A 65 -7.59 3.43 -2.11
CA GLY A 65 -7.65 4.89 -2.32
C GLY A 65 -6.48 5.47 -3.13
N ILE A 66 -5.95 4.70 -4.08
CA ILE A 66 -4.76 5.07 -4.87
C ILE A 66 -5.09 5.06 -6.36
N THR A 67 -4.72 6.13 -7.05
CA THR A 67 -4.64 6.19 -8.51
C THR A 67 -3.22 5.89 -8.96
N TRP A 68 -3.07 4.87 -9.79
CA TRP A 68 -1.78 4.45 -10.35
C TRP A 68 -1.51 5.14 -11.67
N GLN A 69 -0.24 5.50 -11.91
CA GLN A 69 0.21 5.85 -13.25
C GLN A 69 0.00 4.67 -14.21
N LYS A 70 -0.21 5.01 -15.48
CA LYS A 70 -0.48 4.02 -16.52
C LYS A 70 0.74 3.13 -16.78
N ASP A 71 1.89 3.76 -16.96
CA ASP A 71 3.10 3.09 -17.37
C ASP A 71 3.89 2.61 -16.15
N SER A 72 4.56 1.47 -16.30
CA SER A 72 5.46 0.89 -15.31
C SER A 72 6.88 0.80 -15.85
N TYR A 73 7.86 0.85 -14.96
CA TYR A 73 9.27 0.99 -15.28
C TYR A 73 10.08 -0.02 -14.49
N GLN A 74 11.02 -0.71 -15.15
CA GLN A 74 11.99 -1.56 -14.44
C GLN A 74 13.26 -0.78 -14.06
N GLU A 75 13.48 0.36 -14.73
CA GLU A 75 14.64 1.20 -14.49
C GLU A 75 14.68 1.66 -13.03
N HIS A 76 15.84 1.52 -12.39
CA HIS A 76 16.03 1.89 -10.99
C HIS A 76 15.06 1.23 -10.00
N THR A 77 14.51 0.07 -10.33
CA THR A 77 13.72 -0.70 -9.36
C THR A 77 14.54 -1.03 -8.13
N TRP A 78 13.94 -0.89 -6.94
CA TRP A 78 14.54 -1.33 -5.70
C TRP A 78 14.39 -2.82 -5.45
N PHE A 79 13.45 -3.46 -6.16
CA PHE A 79 13.15 -4.88 -6.04
C PHE A 79 13.44 -5.56 -7.39
N PRO A 80 14.58 -6.26 -7.52
CA PRO A 80 14.96 -6.93 -8.76
C PRO A 80 13.87 -7.89 -9.26
N GLY A 81 13.56 -7.83 -10.55
CA GLY A 81 12.48 -8.62 -11.17
C GLY A 81 11.09 -7.98 -11.10
N PHE A 82 10.96 -6.79 -10.50
CA PHE A 82 9.72 -6.02 -10.47
C PHE A 82 9.84 -4.73 -11.27
N ALA A 83 8.81 -4.40 -12.04
CA ALA A 83 8.56 -3.06 -12.54
C ALA A 83 7.79 -2.27 -11.49
N TRP A 84 7.96 -0.95 -11.46
CA TRP A 84 7.27 -0.06 -10.54
C TRP A 84 6.49 1.02 -11.28
N ARG A 85 5.42 1.49 -10.65
CA ARG A 85 4.67 2.67 -11.08
C ARG A 85 4.21 3.49 -9.89
N ILE A 86 4.18 4.81 -10.07
CA ILE A 86 3.82 5.75 -9.01
C ILE A 86 2.33 5.66 -8.70
N GLY A 87 2.00 5.67 -7.41
CA GLY A 87 0.65 5.77 -6.88
C GLY A 87 0.44 7.07 -6.13
N SER A 88 -0.64 7.77 -6.46
CA SER A 88 -1.07 8.99 -5.75
C SER A 88 -2.42 8.79 -5.10
N CYS A 89 -2.67 9.48 -3.98
CA CYS A 89 -3.99 9.49 -3.35
C CYS A 89 -5.05 9.91 -4.37
N SER A 90 -6.10 9.10 -4.53
CA SER A 90 -7.17 9.38 -5.49
C SER A 90 -7.94 10.67 -5.17
N THR A 91 -7.90 11.10 -3.90
CA THR A 91 -8.66 12.25 -3.41
C THR A 91 -7.87 13.55 -3.49
N CYS A 92 -6.61 13.57 -3.05
CA CYS A 92 -5.81 14.81 -2.98
C CYS A 92 -4.59 14.85 -3.92
N GLY A 93 -4.28 13.77 -4.63
CA GLY A 93 -3.13 13.70 -5.53
C GLY A 93 -1.76 13.59 -4.84
N SER A 94 -1.71 13.53 -3.50
CA SER A 94 -0.44 13.33 -2.77
C SER A 94 0.22 12.02 -3.21
N HIS A 95 1.51 12.06 -3.57
CA HIS A 95 2.27 10.86 -3.95
C HIS A 95 2.40 9.94 -2.73
N LEU A 96 1.80 8.74 -2.76
CA LEU A 96 1.79 7.83 -1.61
C LEU A 96 2.84 6.72 -1.69
N GLY A 97 3.35 6.41 -2.87
CA GLY A 97 4.40 5.42 -3.07
C GLY A 97 4.27 4.74 -4.42
N TRP A 98 4.53 3.43 -4.45
CA TRP A 98 4.65 2.67 -5.69
C TRP A 98 3.92 1.33 -5.64
N ASN A 99 3.44 0.87 -6.78
CA ASN A 99 3.03 -0.51 -7.01
C ASN A 99 4.18 -1.22 -7.73
N PHE A 100 4.63 -2.35 -7.18
CA PHE A 100 5.67 -3.21 -7.72
C PHE A 100 5.02 -4.45 -8.32
N GLU A 101 5.21 -4.67 -9.61
CA GLU A 101 4.59 -5.74 -10.38
C GLU A 101 5.66 -6.65 -10.98
N SER A 102 5.52 -7.95 -10.77
CA SER A 102 6.47 -8.92 -11.28
C SER A 102 6.55 -8.83 -12.80
N ALA A 103 7.77 -8.77 -13.34
CA ALA A 103 8.00 -8.75 -14.78
C ALA A 103 7.69 -10.09 -15.47
N VAL A 104 7.65 -11.18 -14.71
CA VAL A 104 7.54 -12.57 -15.23
C VAL A 104 6.37 -13.36 -14.64
N GLY A 105 5.65 -12.79 -13.67
CA GLY A 105 4.55 -13.45 -12.96
C GLY A 105 3.40 -12.49 -12.68
N SER A 106 2.41 -12.96 -11.91
CA SER A 106 1.22 -12.19 -11.52
C SER A 106 1.32 -11.59 -10.11
N SER A 107 2.45 -11.75 -9.42
CA SER A 107 2.64 -11.19 -8.09
C SER A 107 2.84 -9.68 -8.16
N SER A 108 2.24 -8.98 -7.21
CA SER A 108 2.46 -7.55 -6.98
C SER A 108 2.38 -7.23 -5.51
N PHE A 109 2.97 -6.11 -5.13
CA PHE A 109 2.86 -5.52 -3.80
C PHE A 109 3.06 -4.02 -3.89
N LEU A 110 2.68 -3.32 -2.83
CA LEU A 110 2.74 -1.87 -2.73
C LEU A 110 3.87 -1.49 -1.77
N GLY A 111 4.65 -0.48 -2.13
CA GLY A 111 5.56 0.21 -1.23
C GLY A 111 5.04 1.60 -0.92
N LEU A 112 4.45 1.80 0.26
CA LEU A 112 3.86 3.09 0.66
C LEU A 112 4.80 3.86 1.57
N ILE A 113 4.96 5.15 1.31
CA ILE A 113 5.91 6.03 1.99
C ILE A 113 5.45 6.28 3.43
N LEU A 114 6.33 5.97 4.38
CA LEU A 114 6.11 6.28 5.79
C LEU A 114 5.96 7.79 5.99
N GLY A 115 4.96 8.19 6.80
CA GLY A 115 4.59 9.58 7.01
C GLY A 115 3.63 10.16 5.95
N ARG A 116 3.37 9.44 4.85
CA ARG A 116 2.31 9.78 3.87
C ARG A 116 1.04 8.97 4.05
N ILE A 117 1.14 7.90 4.81
CA ILE A 117 0.02 7.19 5.43
C ILE A 117 0.15 7.25 6.96
N THR A 118 -0.97 7.23 7.67
CA THR A 118 -0.97 7.14 9.13
C THR A 118 -0.31 5.85 9.58
N SER A 119 0.29 5.88 10.77
CA SER A 119 0.94 4.74 11.40
C SER A 119 -0.02 3.67 11.87
#